data_AF-A0A354P7A6-F1
#
_entry.id   AF-A0A354P7A6-F1
#
_cell.length_a   1.000
_cell.length_b   1.000
_cell.length_c   1.000
_cell.angle_alpha   90.00
_cell.angle_beta   90.00
_cell.angle_gamma   90.00
#
_symmetry.space_group_name_H-M   'P 1'
#
loop_
_entity.id
_entity.type
_entity.pdbx_description
1 polymer ?
#
loop_
_entity_poly.entity_id
_entity_poly.type
_entity_poly.pdbx_seq_one_letter_code
_entity_poly.pdbx_strand_id
1 'polypeptide(L)'
;MRIKSILKKFFLTVAVLLAVLAIFVGSVYWWWFKAPYQVVADIEYGRRNDQPLIMNVYQPPNPNGAGVVLVVSGSWKSSESSV
;
A
#
# COMPACT_ATOMS: atom_id res chain seq x y z
N MET A 1 -27.64 25.14 35.35
CA MET A 1 -26.56 24.12 35.40
C MET A 1 -26.77 22.90 34.49
N ARG A 2 -27.99 22.36 34.29
CA ARG A 2 -28.23 21.13 33.51
C ARG A 2 -27.82 21.18 32.02
N ILE A 3 -28.09 22.29 31.31
CA ILE A 3 -27.79 22.46 29.87
C ILE A 3 -26.29 22.36 29.55
N LYS A 4 -25.43 23.00 30.36
CA LYS A 4 -23.98 22.93 30.19
C LYS A 4 -23.44 21.50 30.37
N SER A 5 -24.07 20.69 31.23
CA SER A 5 -23.67 19.29 31.44
C SER A 5 -24.08 18.38 30.29
N ILE A 6 -25.23 18.66 29.65
CA ILE A 6 -25.73 17.90 28.50
C ILE A 6 -24.86 18.18 27.27
N LEU A 7 -24.53 19.46 27.03
CA LEU A 7 -23.65 19.87 25.93
C LEU A 7 -22.25 19.26 26.09
N LYS A 8 -21.69 19.27 27.31
CA LYS A 8 -20.39 18.65 27.59
C LYS A 8 -20.40 17.14 27.34
N LYS A 9 -21.46 16.44 27.76
CA LYS A 9 -21.63 15.00 27.50
C LYS A 9 -21.73 14.72 26.00
N PHE A 10 -22.48 15.52 25.26
CA PHE A 10 -22.60 15.38 23.80
C PHE A 10 -21.24 15.51 23.10
N PHE A 11 -20.48 16.57 23.38
CA PHE A 11 -19.13 16.75 22.81
C PHE A 11 -18.17 15.62 23.19
N LEU A 12 -18.24 15.14 24.44
CA LEU A 12 -17.47 13.97 24.89
C LEU A 12 -17.83 12.71 24.09
N THR A 13 -19.11 12.43 23.90
CA THR A 13 -19.56 11.26 23.12
C THR A 13 -19.09 11.36 21.67
N VAL A 14 -19.24 12.53 21.03
CA VAL A 14 -18.77 12.73 19.66
C VAL A 14 -17.25 12.57 19.56
N ALA A 15 -16.49 13.13 20.50
CA ALA A 15 -15.04 12.99 20.53
C ALA A 15 -14.61 11.52 20.69
N VAL A 16 -15.29 10.76 21.55
CA VAL A 16 -15.03 9.32 21.72
C VAL A 16 -15.35 8.56 20.44
N LEU A 17 -16.48 8.83 19.79
CA LEU A 17 -16.85 8.19 18.53
C LEU A 17 -15.81 8.47 17.43
N LEU A 18 -15.33 9.71 17.31
CA LEU A 18 -14.30 10.08 16.36
C LEU A 18 -12.95 9.40 16.68
N ALA A 19 -12.58 9.31 17.96
CA ALA A 19 -11.37 8.61 18.38
C ALA A 19 -11.44 7.11 18.04
N VAL A 20 -12.57 6.45 18.31
CA VAL A 20 -12.80 5.04 17.96
C VAL A 20 -12.72 4.84 16.44
N LEU A 21 -13.34 5.73 15.66
CA LEU A 21 -13.27 5.68 14.20
C LEU A 21 -11.83 5.83 13.70
N ALA A 22 -11.08 6.79 14.25
CA ALA A 22 -9.68 7.02 13.88
C ALA A 22 -8.80 5.80 14.20
N ILE A 23 -8.99 5.18 15.37
CA ILE A 23 -8.29 3.95 15.76
C ILE A 23 -8.63 2.81 14.80
N PHE A 24 -9.92 2.65 14.46
CA PHE A 24 -10.36 1.61 13.53
C PHE A 24 -9.73 1.79 12.14
N VAL A 25 -9.83 2.98 11.57
CA VAL A 25 -9.24 3.31 10.25
C VAL A 25 -7.73 3.13 10.28
N GLY A 26 -7.05 3.63 11.32
CA GLY A 26 -5.61 3.46 11.48
C GLY A 26 -5.17 2.00 11.59
N SER A 27 -5.96 1.17 12.28
CA SER A 27 -5.68 -0.26 12.42
C SER A 27 -5.84 -1.01 11.09
N VAL A 28 -6.91 -0.71 10.34
CA VAL A 28 -7.14 -1.28 9.01
C VAL A 28 -6.02 -0.85 8.04
N TYR A 29 -5.69 0.44 8.04
CA TYR A 29 -4.59 0.98 7.23
C TYR A 29 -3.27 0.29 7.56
N TRP A 30 -2.94 0.14 8.84
CA TRP A 30 -1.73 -0.54 9.29
C TRP A 30 -1.71 -2.00 8.83
N TRP A 31 -2.81 -2.73 9.01
CA TRP A 31 -2.89 -4.14 8.60
C TRP A 31 -2.72 -4.31 7.09
N TRP A 32 -3.25 -3.39 6.28
CA TRP A 32 -3.14 -3.45 4.82
C TRP A 32 -1.73 -3.08 4.32
N PHE A 33 -1.13 -2.01 4.84
CA PHE A 33 0.19 -1.53 4.38
C PHE A 33 1.39 -2.27 5.01
N LYS A 34 1.22 -2.88 6.19
CA LYS A 34 2.27 -3.68 6.85
C LYS A 34 2.05 -5.18 6.69
N ALA A 35 1.32 -5.60 5.66
CA ALA A 35 1.24 -7.01 5.32
C ALA A 35 2.66 -7.58 5.14
N PRO A 36 3.00 -8.70 5.79
CA PRO A 36 4.32 -9.30 5.65
C PRO A 36 4.53 -9.74 4.20
N TYR A 37 5.74 -9.52 3.70
CA TYR A 37 6.19 -10.04 2.42
C TYR A 37 7.69 -10.33 2.49
N GLN A 38 8.15 -11.22 1.63
CA GLN A 38 9.56 -11.40 1.32
C GLN A 38 9.87 -10.70 0.01
N VAL A 39 11.06 -10.08 -0.07
CA VAL A 39 11.53 -9.45 -1.31
C VAL A 39 12.68 -10.25 -1.87
N VAL A 40 12.57 -10.60 -3.14
CA VAL A 40 13.73 -10.98 -3.96
C VAL A 40 14.00 -9.80 -4.88
N ALA A 41 15.08 -9.08 -4.60
CA ALA A 41 15.44 -7.87 -5.32
C ALA A 41 16.34 -8.17 -6.52
N ASP A 42 16.39 -7.22 -7.46
CA ASP A 42 17.37 -7.15 -8.55
C ASP A 42 17.42 -8.39 -9.45
N ILE A 43 16.27 -9.00 -9.70
CA ILE A 43 16.17 -10.13 -10.64
C ILE A 43 16.28 -9.59 -12.06
N GLU A 44 17.38 -9.91 -12.75
CA GLU A 44 17.52 -9.66 -14.18
C GLU A 44 16.59 -10.59 -14.96
N TYR A 45 15.56 -10.02 -15.61
CA TYR A 45 14.59 -10.78 -16.40
C TYR A 45 14.88 -10.72 -17.90
N GLY A 46 15.83 -9.89 -18.31
CA GLY A 46 16.24 -9.74 -19.70
C GLY A 46 17.25 -8.62 -19.87
N ARG A 47 17.66 -8.38 -21.12
CA ARG A 47 18.58 -7.29 -21.47
C ARG A 47 18.04 -6.51 -22.65
N ARG A 48 18.28 -5.20 -22.68
CA ARG A 48 18.02 -4.32 -23.82
C ARG A 48 19.25 -3.45 -24.06
N ASN A 49 19.85 -3.53 -25.24
CA ASN A 49 21.07 -2.77 -25.59
C ASN A 49 22.16 -2.91 -24.52
N ASP A 50 22.41 -4.16 -24.08
CA ASP A 50 23.33 -4.51 -23.00
C ASP A 50 23.00 -3.95 -21.60
N GLN A 51 21.88 -3.25 -21.45
CA GLN A 51 21.37 -2.83 -20.14
C GLN A 51 20.50 -3.93 -19.54
N PRO A 52 20.74 -4.36 -18.29
CA PRO A 52 19.92 -5.34 -17.61
C PRO A 52 18.55 -4.74 -17.28
N LEU A 53 17.50 -5.49 -17.59
CA LEU A 53 16.16 -5.19 -17.13
C LEU A 53 15.94 -5.94 -15.83
N ILE A 54 15.78 -5.20 -14.75
CA ILE A 54 15.67 -5.74 -13.39
C ILE A 54 14.25 -5.57 -12.85
N MET A 55 13.81 -6.53 -12.04
CA MET A 55 12.57 -6.44 -11.30
C MET A 55 12.72 -6.95 -9.87
N ASN A 56 11.86 -6.45 -8.99
CA ASN A 56 11.73 -6.95 -7.63
C ASN A 56 10.47 -7.82 -7.51
N VAL A 57 10.60 -8.98 -6.88
CA VAL A 57 9.48 -9.87 -6.58
C VAL A 57 9.11 -9.74 -5.12
N TYR A 58 7.86 -9.35 -4.87
CA TYR A 58 7.27 -9.27 -3.54
C TYR A 58 6.37 -10.49 -3.35
N GLN A 59 6.74 -11.38 -2.44
CA GLN A 59 6.02 -12.64 -2.21
C GLN A 59 5.33 -12.64 -0.83
N PRO A 60 4.01 -12.89 -0.76
CA PRO A 60 3.33 -13.05 0.52
C PRO A 60 3.73 -14.38 1.19
N PRO A 61 3.59 -14.52 2.52
CA PRO A 61 3.95 -15.75 3.24
C PRO A 61 3.20 -17.00 2.75
N ASN A 62 1.97 -16.82 2.28
CA ASN A 62 1.12 -17.89 1.76
C ASN A 62 0.73 -17.56 0.31
N PRO A 63 1.58 -17.87 -0.68
CA PRO A 63 1.26 -17.63 -2.09
C PRO A 63 0.14 -18.56 -2.55
N ASN A 64 -0.77 -18.05 -3.38
CA ASN A 64 -1.88 -18.81 -3.95
C ASN A 64 -1.63 -19.25 -5.41
N GLY A 65 -0.42 -19.04 -5.93
CA GLY A 65 -0.04 -19.35 -7.31
C GLY A 65 -0.37 -18.25 -8.34
N ALA A 66 -1.08 -17.19 -7.97
CA ALA A 66 -1.31 -16.04 -8.82
C ALA A 66 -0.16 -15.02 -8.72
N GLY A 67 0.17 -14.38 -9.84
CA GLY A 67 1.19 -13.32 -9.92
C GLY A 67 0.63 -12.07 -10.57
N VAL A 68 1.06 -10.90 -10.10
CA VAL A 68 0.78 -9.60 -10.72
C VAL A 68 2.10 -9.00 -11.15
N VAL A 69 2.21 -8.66 -12.43
CA VAL A 69 3.38 -7.96 -12.96
C VAL A 69 3.02 -6.49 -13.11
N LEU A 70 3.68 -5.63 -12.33
CA LEU A 70 3.54 -4.18 -12.44
C LEU A 70 4.79 -3.62 -13.11
N VAL A 71 4.62 -3.10 -14.33
CA VAL A 71 5.68 -2.41 -15.06
C VAL A 71 5.39 -0.91 -15.00
N VAL A 72 6.32 -0.15 -14.42
CA VAL A 72 6.23 1.32 -14.40
C VAL A 72 7.28 1.87 -15.35
N SER A 73 6.82 2.43 -16.47
CA SER A 73 7.68 3.18 -17.39
C SER A 73 7.98 4.54 -16.78
N GLY A 74 9.22 4.74 -16.30
CA GLY A 74 9.67 6.04 -15.81
C GLY A 74 9.83 7.10 -16.91
N SER A 75 10.12 6.69 -18.15
CA SER A 75 10.29 7.59 -19.30
C SER A 75 10.39 6.88 -20.67
N TRP A 76 9.87 5.65 -20.81
CA TRP A 76 9.96 4.91 -22.07
C TRP A 76 8.94 5.45 -23.07
N LYS A 77 9.42 6.17 -24.09
CA LYS A 77 8.67 6.40 -25.33
C LYS A 77 8.94 5.23 -26.27
N SER A 78 7.90 4.64 -26.84
CA SER A 78 8.03 3.70 -27.94
C SER A 78 8.65 4.41 -29.15
N SER A 79 9.75 3.86 -29.69
CA SER A 79 10.33 4.24 -30.99
C SER A 79 10.27 3.06 -31.94
N GLU A 80 10.30 3.30 -33.26
CA GLU A 80 10.34 2.22 -34.27
C GLU A 80 11.55 1.28 -34.10
N SER A 81 12.62 1.73 -33.44
CA SER A 81 13.75 0.90 -33.01
C SER A 81 13.51 0.03 -31.76
N SER A 82 12.27 -0.02 -31.26
CA SER A 82 11.87 -0.82 -30.09
C SER A 82 11.31 -2.19 -30.45
N VAL A 83 11.26 -2.54 -31.74
CA VAL A 83 10.82 -3.84 -32.27
C VAL A 83 12.00 -4.58 -32.88
#